data_AF-A0A4Q3HVT0-F1
#
_entry.id   AF-A0A4Q3HVT0-F1
#
_cell.length_a   1.000
_cell.length_b   1.000
_cell.length_c   1.000
_cell.angle_alpha   90.00
_cell.angle_beta   90.00
_cell.angle_gamma   90.00
#
_symmetry.space_group_name_H-M   'P 1'
#
loop_
_entity.id
_entity.type
_entity.pdbx_description
1 polymer ?
#
loop_
_entity_poly.entity_id
_entity_poly.type
_entity_poly.pdbx_seq_one_letter_code
_entity_poly.pdbx_strand_id
1 'polypeptide(L)'
;MTSILTNIAATNALQTLRTLNSNMERTQQQVSSGLRVQTAADNVAYWSISTTMRSDTDAIAAASDALGLGTAKVDTAYQGMEAVIDVLDEFKAKLVTAKETSVDRGQIQLELDKLKEQVVSIANGASFSGENWLNTDIADIYDNTINKSSVVSGFTRTASGVSVQKMESDLSSISLFNTTGGGLLQADARDAYTVGGIRYPTSYSSYSDSTVYYTDDGSMDWMTPERSTGSAGLFALNNFPDEAPLDFNAAGSNISFTLLLDKEVEDPSQLPGPYFGGVSTTITITKADVDAYDASLGGVISTNTQFAGVLNRQLNPLGALVSADSFMYDPPDSKNRVHDPKKMSIMTLQKNGDGSYVGISNLSSTGVSNGGLKENSAYGLRGSSLSLEFRDFTLYNDGENEDGIEINFNFAVNGASQKSYSFDRTYVNTLLNKTDGTVATAEEMETLLHSLLDADWPNLVIEATDATHVTIKSDPAVDRKWGSGTSITFSQIRVSNEPRPALDFIDIDIEENPDNIDNYLSYIETAKSRVVDGAAFLGSLQQRLDMQTSFNSTLMDNIESGVSRLVDTDMEEASARLSAIQTQQQLAVQALQIANSSSETIMQLFNS
;
A
#
# COMPACT_ATOMS: atom_id res chain seq x y z
N MET A 1 -40.74 -91.19 -38.16
CA MET A 1 -41.15 -90.85 -39.54
C MET A 1 -40.28 -89.71 -40.03
N THR A 2 -39.29 -90.01 -40.86
CA THR A 2 -38.51 -89.02 -41.62
C THR A 2 -39.37 -88.58 -42.81
N SER A 3 -39.76 -87.30 -42.86
CA SER A 3 -40.49 -86.73 -43.99
C SER A 3 -39.54 -86.54 -45.18
N ILE A 4 -39.88 -87.11 -46.34
CA ILE A 4 -39.12 -86.92 -47.59
C ILE A 4 -39.31 -85.51 -48.17
N LEU A 5 -40.40 -84.83 -47.79
CA LEU A 5 -40.74 -83.49 -48.27
C LEU A 5 -40.08 -82.36 -47.46
N THR A 6 -39.44 -82.67 -46.33
CA THR A 6 -38.83 -81.67 -45.46
C THR A 6 -37.47 -82.19 -44.98
N ASN A 7 -36.38 -81.72 -45.60
CA ASN A 7 -35.03 -82.07 -45.19
C ASN A 7 -34.67 -81.30 -43.92
N ILE A 8 -34.98 -81.91 -42.77
CA ILE A 8 -34.73 -81.33 -41.43
C ILE A 8 -33.24 -81.11 -41.21
N ALA A 9 -32.36 -81.99 -41.73
CA ALA A 9 -30.91 -81.85 -41.61
C ALA A 9 -30.39 -80.61 -42.37
N ALA A 10 -30.86 -80.40 -43.61
CA ALA A 10 -30.52 -79.20 -44.39
C ALA A 10 -31.14 -77.92 -43.80
N THR A 11 -32.34 -78.00 -43.23
CA THR A 11 -32.99 -76.85 -42.59
C THR A 11 -32.24 -76.41 -41.33
N ASN A 12 -31.80 -77.37 -40.50
CA ASN A 12 -30.96 -77.10 -39.34
C ASN A 12 -29.58 -76.57 -39.75
N ALA A 13 -28.95 -77.14 -40.78
CA ALA A 13 -27.69 -76.64 -41.33
C ALA A 13 -27.83 -75.22 -41.91
N LEU A 14 -28.95 -74.91 -42.56
CA LEU A 14 -29.25 -73.57 -43.07
C LEU A 14 -29.52 -72.56 -41.95
N GLN A 15 -30.21 -72.95 -40.88
CA GLN A 15 -30.38 -72.11 -39.69
C GLN A 15 -29.02 -71.82 -39.04
N THR A 16 -28.16 -72.84 -38.89
CA THR A 16 -26.78 -72.65 -38.41
C THR A 16 -25.98 -71.74 -39.33
N LEU A 17 -26.08 -71.90 -40.65
CA LEU A 17 -25.38 -71.04 -41.62
C LEU A 17 -25.88 -69.59 -41.59
N ARG A 18 -27.18 -69.35 -41.43
CA ARG A 18 -27.74 -68.00 -41.24
C ARG A 18 -27.23 -67.35 -39.96
N THR A 19 -27.15 -68.11 -38.87
CA THR A 19 -26.57 -67.65 -37.61
C THR A 19 -25.07 -67.35 -37.76
N LEU A 20 -24.30 -68.21 -38.45
CA LEU A 20 -22.89 -67.98 -38.72
C LEU A 20 -22.65 -66.76 -39.62
N ASN A 21 -23.48 -66.56 -40.65
CA ASN A 21 -23.41 -65.37 -41.51
C ASN A 21 -23.71 -64.09 -40.73
N SER A 22 -24.76 -64.09 -39.89
CA SER A 22 -25.07 -62.93 -39.05
C SER A 22 -23.95 -62.64 -38.02
N ASN A 23 -23.38 -63.68 -37.42
CA ASN A 23 -22.22 -63.53 -36.52
C ASN A 23 -20.97 -63.05 -37.26
N MET A 24 -20.73 -63.54 -38.48
CA MET A 24 -19.63 -63.10 -39.32
C MET A 24 -19.77 -61.63 -39.69
N GLU A 25 -20.95 -61.20 -40.10
CA GLU A 25 -21.24 -59.81 -40.47
C GLU A 25 -21.02 -58.88 -39.26
N ARG A 26 -21.49 -59.27 -38.08
CA ARG A 26 -21.25 -58.53 -36.83
C ARG A 26 -19.77 -58.47 -36.45
N THR A 27 -19.05 -59.59 -36.47
CA THR A 27 -17.60 -59.57 -36.16
C THR A 27 -16.82 -58.81 -37.23
N GLN A 28 -17.22 -58.88 -38.50
CA GLN A 28 -16.61 -58.09 -39.58
C GLN A 28 -16.86 -56.58 -39.38
N GLN A 29 -18.04 -56.18 -38.92
CA GLN A 29 -18.34 -54.79 -38.55
C GLN A 29 -17.50 -54.34 -37.35
N GLN A 30 -17.31 -55.18 -36.34
CA GLN A 30 -16.46 -54.89 -35.19
C GLN A 30 -14.99 -54.73 -35.57
N VAL A 31 -14.46 -55.62 -36.43
CA VAL A 31 -13.09 -55.52 -36.97
C VAL A 31 -12.96 -54.31 -37.90
N SER A 32 -13.97 -53.99 -38.70
CA SER A 32 -13.93 -52.85 -39.62
C SER A 32 -14.05 -51.49 -38.91
N SER A 33 -14.84 -51.41 -37.84
CA SER A 33 -15.06 -50.18 -37.08
C SER A 33 -14.10 -50.00 -35.91
N GLY A 34 -13.45 -51.08 -35.47
CA GLY A 34 -12.69 -51.12 -34.22
C GLY A 34 -13.57 -51.05 -32.95
N LEU A 35 -14.90 -51.01 -33.08
CA LEU A 35 -15.82 -50.81 -31.97
C LEU A 35 -16.68 -52.06 -31.73
N ARG A 36 -16.71 -52.53 -30.49
CA ARG A 36 -17.56 -53.65 -30.04
C ARG A 36 -19.00 -53.19 -29.87
N VAL A 37 -19.20 -51.92 -29.50
CA VAL A 37 -20.48 -51.24 -29.37
C VAL A 37 -20.45 -50.00 -30.27
N GLN A 38 -21.01 -50.11 -31.47
CA GLN A 38 -21.01 -49.02 -32.45
C GLN A 38 -22.32 -48.22 -32.38
N THR A 39 -23.44 -48.91 -32.19
CA THR A 39 -24.78 -48.33 -32.18
C THR A 39 -25.52 -48.65 -30.88
N ALA A 40 -26.59 -47.91 -30.60
CA ALA A 40 -27.46 -48.20 -29.44
C ALA A 40 -28.04 -49.62 -29.49
N ALA A 41 -28.20 -50.20 -30.68
CA ALA A 41 -28.69 -51.57 -30.85
C ALA A 41 -27.70 -52.63 -30.33
N ASP A 42 -26.40 -52.33 -30.27
CA ASP A 42 -25.37 -53.25 -29.79
C ASP A 42 -25.37 -53.35 -28.26
N ASN A 43 -25.48 -52.21 -27.58
CA ASN A 43 -25.67 -52.09 -26.13
C ASN A 43 -26.06 -50.65 -25.75
N VAL A 44 -27.34 -50.42 -25.41
CA VAL A 44 -27.86 -49.08 -25.10
C VAL A 44 -27.12 -48.40 -23.96
N ALA A 45 -26.78 -49.13 -22.89
CA ALA A 45 -26.15 -48.55 -21.71
C ALA A 45 -24.71 -48.10 -22.01
N TYR A 46 -23.87 -48.98 -22.57
CA TYR A 46 -22.50 -48.63 -22.92
C TYR A 46 -22.43 -47.58 -24.02
N TRP A 47 -23.32 -47.67 -25.03
CA TRP A 47 -23.41 -46.65 -26.06
C TRP A 47 -23.75 -45.29 -25.46
N SER A 48 -24.82 -45.18 -24.65
CA SER A 48 -25.23 -43.90 -24.05
C SER A 48 -24.16 -43.29 -23.13
N ILE A 49 -23.48 -44.11 -22.31
CA ILE A 49 -22.40 -43.64 -21.43
C ILE A 49 -21.23 -43.15 -22.29
N SER A 50 -20.79 -43.95 -23.26
CA SER A 50 -19.66 -43.60 -24.14
C SER A 50 -19.92 -42.37 -25.01
N THR A 51 -21.14 -42.19 -25.51
CA THR A 51 -21.55 -41.00 -26.26
C THR A 51 -21.49 -39.76 -25.38
N THR A 52 -21.96 -39.86 -24.13
CA THR A 52 -21.89 -38.75 -23.16
C THR A 52 -20.43 -38.43 -22.83
N MET A 53 -19.61 -39.45 -22.57
CA MET A 53 -18.18 -39.28 -22.29
C MET A 53 -17.41 -38.69 -23.48
N ARG A 54 -17.70 -39.10 -24.72
CA ARG A 54 -17.12 -38.48 -25.93
C ARG A 54 -17.52 -37.01 -26.05
N SER A 55 -18.80 -36.70 -25.83
CA SER A 55 -19.28 -35.31 -25.80
C SER A 55 -18.60 -34.49 -24.71
N ASP A 56 -18.27 -35.11 -23.57
CA ASP A 56 -17.53 -34.45 -22.49
C ASP A 56 -16.08 -34.20 -22.90
N THR A 57 -15.40 -35.15 -23.56
CA THR A 57 -14.07 -34.95 -24.13
C THR A 57 -14.06 -33.78 -25.11
N ASP A 58 -15.01 -33.71 -26.04
CA ASP A 58 -15.11 -32.60 -27.00
C ASP A 58 -15.29 -31.24 -26.29
N ALA A 59 -16.09 -31.20 -25.23
CA ALA A 59 -16.32 -29.99 -24.45
C ALA A 59 -15.09 -29.57 -23.63
N ILE A 60 -14.36 -30.53 -23.04
CA ILE A 60 -13.11 -30.27 -22.32
C ILE A 60 -12.04 -29.81 -23.32
N ALA A 61 -11.99 -30.36 -24.54
CA ALA A 61 -11.09 -29.93 -25.61
C ALA A 61 -11.32 -28.46 -25.98
N ALA A 62 -12.58 -28.06 -26.23
CA ALA A 62 -12.91 -26.66 -26.48
C ALA A 62 -12.54 -25.73 -25.30
N ALA A 63 -12.70 -26.20 -24.06
CA ALA A 63 -12.27 -25.46 -22.88
C ALA A 63 -10.73 -25.37 -22.77
N SER A 64 -10.00 -26.41 -23.19
CA SER A 64 -8.55 -26.42 -23.27
C SER A 64 -8.02 -25.44 -24.33
N ASP A 65 -8.68 -25.34 -25.47
CA ASP A 65 -8.35 -24.33 -26.48
C ASP A 65 -8.54 -22.91 -25.93
N ALA A 66 -9.65 -22.68 -25.21
CA ALA A 66 -9.91 -21.40 -24.56
C ALA A 66 -8.90 -21.07 -23.44
N LEU A 67 -8.47 -22.08 -22.66
CA LEU A 67 -7.36 -21.94 -21.70
C LEU A 67 -6.07 -21.55 -22.42
N GLY A 68 -5.75 -22.20 -23.55
CA GLY A 68 -4.57 -21.87 -24.35
C GLY A 68 -4.57 -20.42 -24.84
N LEU A 69 -5.72 -19.89 -25.25
CA LEU A 69 -5.87 -18.46 -25.59
C LEU A 69 -5.67 -17.56 -24.37
N GLY A 70 -6.20 -17.96 -23.20
CA GLY A 70 -6.00 -17.26 -21.93
C GLY A 70 -4.52 -17.23 -21.50
N THR A 71 -3.83 -18.37 -21.59
CA THR A 71 -2.41 -18.49 -21.32
C THR A 71 -1.59 -17.60 -22.25
N ALA A 72 -1.87 -17.62 -23.56
CA ALA A 72 -1.17 -16.77 -24.52
C ALA A 72 -1.35 -15.27 -24.22
N LYS A 73 -2.53 -14.87 -23.75
CA LYS A 73 -2.82 -13.49 -23.34
C LYS A 73 -2.03 -13.07 -22.10
N VAL A 74 -2.04 -13.90 -21.05
CA VAL A 74 -1.28 -13.67 -19.81
C VAL A 74 0.22 -13.65 -20.09
N ASP A 75 0.71 -14.59 -20.90
CA ASP A 75 2.11 -14.66 -21.29
C ASP A 75 2.54 -13.42 -22.08
N THR A 76 1.72 -12.94 -23.02
CA THR A 76 2.01 -11.69 -23.77
C THR A 76 2.19 -10.49 -22.83
N ALA A 77 1.32 -10.35 -21.83
CA ALA A 77 1.44 -9.29 -20.82
C ALA A 77 2.66 -9.50 -19.90
N TYR A 78 2.93 -10.74 -19.48
CA TYR A 78 4.08 -11.08 -18.63
C TYR A 78 5.41 -10.78 -19.32
N GLN A 79 5.59 -11.22 -20.58
CA GLN A 79 6.78 -10.91 -21.37
C GLN A 79 6.94 -9.40 -21.61
N GLY A 80 5.84 -8.68 -21.80
CA GLY A 80 5.85 -7.22 -21.91
C GLY A 80 6.36 -6.54 -20.64
N MET A 81 5.94 -7.01 -19.46
CA MET A 81 6.44 -6.48 -18.19
C MET A 81 7.91 -6.80 -17.96
N GLU A 82 8.36 -8.04 -18.19
CA GLU A 82 9.78 -8.42 -18.09
C GLU A 82 10.65 -7.51 -18.96
N ALA A 83 10.26 -7.29 -20.21
CA ALA A 83 10.98 -6.39 -21.11
C ALA A 83 10.98 -4.92 -20.61
N VAL A 84 9.90 -4.46 -19.97
CA VAL A 84 9.87 -3.11 -19.37
C VAL A 84 10.77 -3.04 -18.14
N ILE A 85 10.81 -4.07 -17.30
CA ILE A 85 11.71 -4.14 -16.13
C ILE A 85 13.17 -3.97 -16.57
N ASP A 86 13.58 -4.67 -17.64
CA ASP A 86 14.93 -4.56 -18.21
C ASP A 86 15.22 -3.12 -18.70
N VAL A 87 14.25 -2.48 -19.37
CA VAL A 87 14.42 -1.10 -19.85
C VAL A 87 14.47 -0.10 -18.69
N LEU A 88 13.71 -0.30 -17.61
CA LEU A 88 13.77 0.52 -16.41
C LEU A 88 15.14 0.39 -15.70
N ASP A 89 15.75 -0.80 -15.73
CA ASP A 89 17.12 -0.99 -15.23
C ASP A 89 18.15 -0.21 -16.04
N GLU A 90 18.01 -0.19 -17.37
CA GLU A 90 18.85 0.65 -18.22
C GLU A 90 18.60 2.14 -17.96
N PHE A 91 17.33 2.55 -17.83
CA PHE A 91 16.94 3.92 -17.53
C PHE A 91 17.56 4.41 -16.22
N LYS A 92 17.49 3.59 -15.16
CA LYS A 92 18.15 3.87 -13.89
C LYS A 92 19.66 4.05 -14.06
N ALA A 93 20.32 3.17 -14.82
CA ALA A 93 21.76 3.27 -15.05
C ALA A 93 22.14 4.59 -15.75
N LYS A 94 21.30 5.07 -16.68
CA LYS A 94 21.46 6.38 -17.32
C LYS A 94 21.28 7.54 -16.33
N LEU A 95 20.27 7.49 -15.46
CA LEU A 95 20.09 8.49 -14.40
C LEU A 95 21.27 8.53 -13.41
N VAL A 96 21.82 7.38 -13.03
CA VAL A 96 23.04 7.31 -12.20
C VAL A 96 24.22 7.97 -12.91
N THR A 97 24.35 7.76 -14.21
CA THR A 97 25.40 8.41 -15.03
C THR A 97 25.21 9.94 -15.07
N ALA A 98 23.97 10.43 -15.12
CA ALA A 98 23.64 11.85 -15.15
C ALA A 98 24.01 12.61 -13.85
N LYS A 99 24.28 11.90 -12.75
CA LYS A 99 24.75 12.50 -11.49
C LYS A 99 26.17 13.06 -11.58
N GLU A 100 26.98 12.55 -12.50
CA GLU A 100 28.35 13.03 -12.68
C GLU A 100 28.35 14.46 -13.22
N THR A 101 29.09 15.38 -12.61
CA THR A 101 29.09 16.79 -13.02
C THR A 101 29.75 17.05 -14.38
N SER A 102 30.49 16.07 -14.90
CA SER A 102 31.33 16.22 -16.10
C SER A 102 30.68 15.68 -17.38
N VAL A 103 29.46 15.14 -17.30
CA VAL A 103 28.76 14.53 -18.45
C VAL A 103 27.82 15.52 -19.12
N ASP A 104 27.56 15.31 -20.41
CA ASP A 104 26.57 16.08 -21.17
C ASP A 104 25.17 15.51 -20.90
N ARG A 105 24.40 16.22 -20.06
CA ARG A 105 23.04 15.81 -19.68
C ARG A 105 22.06 15.84 -20.85
N GLY A 106 22.27 16.69 -21.85
CA GLY A 106 21.41 16.71 -23.04
C GLY A 106 21.57 15.43 -23.86
N GLN A 107 22.80 14.90 -23.98
CA GLN A 107 23.01 13.59 -24.63
C GLN A 107 22.38 12.45 -23.83
N ILE A 108 22.47 12.48 -22.49
CA ILE A 108 21.83 11.45 -21.66
C ILE A 108 20.31 11.55 -21.74
N GLN A 109 19.73 12.76 -21.76
CA GLN A 109 18.29 12.96 -21.93
C GLN A 109 17.80 12.33 -23.25
N LEU A 110 18.53 12.51 -24.36
CA LEU A 110 18.19 11.86 -25.63
C LEU A 110 18.17 10.33 -25.54
N GLU A 111 19.08 9.73 -24.76
CA GLU A 111 19.07 8.29 -24.50
C GLU A 111 17.89 7.88 -23.60
N LEU A 112 17.60 8.65 -22.55
CA LEU A 112 16.44 8.44 -21.68
C LEU A 112 15.12 8.51 -22.47
N ASP A 113 14.98 9.48 -23.39
CA ASP A 113 13.79 9.61 -24.23
C ASP A 113 13.62 8.42 -25.17
N LYS A 114 14.71 7.83 -25.66
CA LYS A 114 14.63 6.58 -26.45
C LYS A 114 14.19 5.40 -25.60
N LEU A 115 14.64 5.30 -24.36
CA LEU A 115 14.18 4.27 -23.43
C LEU A 115 12.70 4.47 -23.07
N LYS A 116 12.25 5.71 -22.89
CA LYS A 116 10.82 6.05 -22.72
C LYS A 116 9.98 5.57 -23.91
N GLU A 117 10.39 5.92 -25.13
CA GLU A 117 9.74 5.46 -26.36
C GLU A 117 9.70 3.93 -26.43
N GLN A 118 10.78 3.25 -26.02
CA GLN A 118 10.85 1.80 -26.00
C GLN A 118 9.87 1.18 -24.99
N VAL A 119 9.76 1.71 -23.78
CA VAL A 119 8.77 1.25 -22.78
C VAL A 119 7.35 1.40 -23.33
N VAL A 120 7.01 2.56 -23.90
CA VAL A 120 5.69 2.80 -24.51
C VAL A 120 5.45 1.85 -25.69
N SER A 121 6.46 1.59 -26.52
CA SER A 121 6.35 0.65 -27.64
C SER A 121 6.14 -0.79 -27.17
N ILE A 122 6.81 -1.22 -26.10
CA ILE A 122 6.61 -2.56 -25.51
C ILE A 122 5.19 -2.67 -24.95
N ALA A 123 4.76 -1.68 -24.16
CA ALA A 123 3.41 -1.64 -23.60
C ALA A 123 2.34 -1.70 -24.70
N ASN A 124 2.48 -0.92 -25.77
CA ASN A 124 1.57 -0.94 -26.92
C ASN A 124 1.61 -2.26 -27.71
N GLY A 125 2.79 -2.88 -27.82
CA GLY A 125 3.01 -4.12 -28.55
C GLY A 125 2.49 -5.37 -27.84
N ALA A 126 2.32 -5.32 -26.51
CA ALA A 126 1.80 -6.41 -25.67
C ALA A 126 0.27 -6.61 -25.83
N SER A 127 -0.21 -6.65 -27.07
CA SER A 127 -1.61 -6.86 -27.43
C SER A 127 -1.83 -8.29 -27.92
N PHE A 128 -2.82 -8.97 -27.34
CA PHE A 128 -3.25 -10.30 -27.79
C PHE A 128 -4.72 -10.26 -28.21
N SER A 129 -5.00 -10.66 -29.45
CA SER A 129 -6.36 -10.64 -30.02
C SER A 129 -7.08 -9.28 -29.94
N GLY A 130 -6.33 -8.18 -29.96
CA GLY A 130 -6.86 -6.82 -29.87
C GLY A 130 -7.08 -6.29 -28.46
N GLU A 131 -6.81 -7.10 -27.43
CA GLU A 131 -6.83 -6.66 -26.03
C GLU A 131 -5.41 -6.43 -25.52
N ASN A 132 -5.22 -5.32 -24.81
CA ASN A 132 -3.95 -4.96 -24.18
C ASN A 132 -4.17 -4.74 -22.68
N TRP A 133 -3.40 -5.45 -21.85
CA TRP A 133 -3.48 -5.34 -20.38
C TRP A 133 -2.43 -4.41 -19.79
N LEU A 134 -1.40 -4.06 -20.56
CA LEU A 134 -0.32 -3.16 -20.14
C LEU A 134 -0.60 -1.70 -20.52
N ASN A 135 -1.45 -1.47 -21.52
CA ASN A 135 -1.96 -0.15 -21.88
C ASN A 135 -3.49 -0.21 -21.95
N THR A 136 -4.15 0.41 -20.99
CA THR A 136 -5.60 0.35 -20.80
C THR A 136 -6.28 1.70 -21.07
N ASP A 137 -7.59 1.64 -21.32
CA ASP A 137 -8.45 2.81 -21.51
C ASP A 137 -9.63 2.72 -20.54
N ILE A 138 -9.34 2.92 -19.25
CA ILE A 138 -10.28 2.80 -18.14
C ILE A 138 -10.43 4.18 -17.51
N ALA A 139 -11.67 4.66 -17.39
CA ALA A 139 -11.96 5.99 -16.87
C ALA A 139 -11.36 6.23 -15.47
N ASP A 140 -11.48 5.23 -14.59
CA ASP A 140 -10.82 5.17 -13.28
C ASP A 140 -10.26 3.76 -13.08
N ILE A 141 -8.93 3.62 -13.18
CA ILE A 141 -8.28 2.31 -13.04
C ILE A 141 -8.42 1.72 -11.64
N TYR A 142 -8.78 2.52 -10.63
CA TYR A 142 -8.96 2.07 -9.25
C TYR A 142 -10.39 1.67 -8.92
N ASP A 143 -11.33 1.83 -9.86
CA ASP A 143 -12.69 1.35 -9.71
C ASP A 143 -12.78 -0.14 -10.05
N ASN A 144 -12.91 -0.95 -9.00
CA ASN A 144 -13.05 -2.41 -9.06
C ASN A 144 -14.22 -2.92 -9.93
N THR A 145 -15.17 -2.07 -10.28
CA THR A 145 -16.31 -2.44 -11.13
C THR A 145 -15.97 -2.40 -12.62
N ILE A 146 -14.96 -1.62 -13.01
CA ILE A 146 -14.56 -1.41 -14.41
C ILE A 146 -13.12 -1.84 -14.71
N ASN A 147 -12.27 -1.99 -13.70
CA ASN A 147 -10.85 -2.35 -13.87
C ASN A 147 -10.58 -3.87 -13.99
N LYS A 148 -11.60 -4.67 -14.26
CA LYS A 148 -11.49 -6.14 -14.27
C LYS A 148 -11.36 -6.71 -15.68
N SER A 149 -10.38 -7.57 -15.88
CA SER A 149 -10.34 -8.49 -17.02
C SER A 149 -10.46 -9.93 -16.55
N SER A 150 -10.81 -10.84 -17.47
CA SER A 150 -10.92 -12.26 -17.13
C SER A 150 -10.34 -13.15 -18.21
N VAL A 151 -9.77 -14.26 -17.76
CA VAL A 151 -9.32 -15.37 -18.62
C VAL A 151 -10.08 -16.63 -18.23
N VAL A 152 -10.35 -17.47 -19.23
CA VAL A 152 -10.89 -18.80 -18.98
C VAL A 152 -9.87 -19.56 -18.14
N SER A 153 -10.37 -20.28 -17.14
CA SER A 153 -9.52 -20.86 -16.10
C SER A 153 -9.92 -22.27 -15.70
N GLY A 154 -10.95 -22.85 -16.31
CA GLY A 154 -11.36 -24.21 -16.02
C GLY A 154 -12.71 -24.59 -16.60
N PHE A 155 -13.04 -25.87 -16.44
CA PHE A 155 -14.26 -26.49 -16.95
C PHE A 155 -14.96 -27.23 -15.82
N THR A 156 -16.26 -27.05 -15.69
CA THR A 156 -17.08 -27.81 -14.73
C THR A 156 -18.29 -28.42 -15.40
N ARG A 157 -18.50 -29.72 -15.18
CA ARG A 157 -19.73 -30.43 -15.56
C ARG A 157 -20.57 -30.69 -14.31
N THR A 158 -21.81 -30.24 -14.35
CA THR A 158 -22.82 -30.48 -13.31
C THR A 158 -23.97 -31.31 -13.87
N ALA A 159 -24.87 -31.79 -13.01
CA ALA A 159 -26.10 -32.47 -13.46
C ALA A 159 -26.97 -31.58 -14.38
N SER A 160 -26.80 -30.26 -14.31
CA SER A 160 -27.55 -29.25 -15.05
C SER A 160 -26.90 -28.87 -16.40
N GLY A 161 -25.68 -29.34 -16.68
CA GLY A 161 -24.94 -29.03 -17.91
C GLY A 161 -23.48 -28.67 -17.69
N VAL A 162 -22.90 -28.03 -18.70
CA VAL A 162 -21.47 -27.69 -18.79
C VAL A 162 -21.29 -26.18 -18.61
N SER A 163 -20.30 -25.75 -17.83
CA SER A 163 -19.93 -24.34 -17.66
C SER A 163 -18.42 -24.12 -17.61
N VAL A 164 -18.01 -22.92 -18.03
CA VAL A 164 -16.60 -22.47 -18.02
C VAL A 164 -16.36 -21.60 -16.79
N GLN A 165 -15.25 -21.84 -16.10
CA GLN A 165 -14.78 -21.02 -14.99
C GLN A 165 -13.84 -19.93 -15.51
N LYS A 166 -13.87 -18.77 -14.85
CA LYS A 166 -13.00 -17.64 -15.18
C LYS A 166 -12.17 -17.24 -13.98
N MET A 167 -10.94 -16.82 -14.22
CA MET A 167 -10.12 -16.09 -13.25
C MET A 167 -10.20 -14.61 -13.61
N GLU A 168 -10.60 -13.78 -12.65
CA GLU A 168 -10.56 -12.33 -12.78
C GLU A 168 -9.15 -11.83 -12.46
N SER A 169 -8.79 -10.71 -13.07
CA SER A 169 -7.51 -10.02 -12.90
C SER A 169 -7.78 -8.54 -12.79
N ASP A 170 -7.23 -7.93 -11.75
CA ASP A 170 -7.29 -6.49 -11.52
C ASP A 170 -6.24 -5.79 -12.39
N LEU A 171 -6.70 -4.94 -13.31
CA LEU A 171 -5.86 -4.22 -14.24
C LEU A 171 -5.05 -3.11 -13.56
N SER A 172 -5.44 -2.62 -12.38
CA SER A 172 -4.65 -1.63 -11.61
C SER A 172 -3.30 -2.17 -11.15
N SER A 173 -3.21 -3.50 -10.97
CA SER A 173 -1.99 -4.19 -10.59
C SER A 173 -1.12 -4.58 -11.79
N ILE A 174 -1.60 -4.33 -13.02
CA ILE A 174 -0.99 -4.86 -14.25
C ILE A 174 -0.68 -3.75 -15.27
N SER A 175 -1.56 -2.77 -15.38
CA SER A 175 -1.47 -1.76 -16.44
C SER A 175 -0.31 -0.81 -16.21
N LEU A 176 0.67 -0.81 -17.11
CA LEU A 176 1.78 0.13 -17.07
C LEU A 176 1.30 1.56 -17.29
N PHE A 177 0.41 1.72 -18.27
CA PHE A 177 -0.20 2.99 -18.65
C PHE A 177 -1.72 2.86 -18.75
N ASN A 178 -2.42 3.92 -18.41
CA ASN A 178 -3.85 4.10 -18.59
C ASN A 178 -4.12 5.50 -19.15
N THR A 179 -5.14 5.63 -20.00
CA THR A 179 -5.45 6.90 -20.69
C THR A 179 -5.79 8.05 -19.74
N THR A 180 -6.34 7.75 -18.55
CA THR A 180 -6.66 8.75 -17.52
C THR A 180 -5.62 8.85 -16.40
N GLY A 181 -4.50 8.14 -16.51
CA GLY A 181 -3.46 8.08 -15.48
C GLY A 181 -3.65 6.92 -14.50
N GLY A 182 -2.76 6.82 -13.51
CA GLY A 182 -2.80 5.83 -12.44
C GLY A 182 -2.18 4.45 -12.73
N GLY A 183 -1.68 4.24 -13.95
CA GLY A 183 -0.88 3.06 -14.29
C GLY A 183 0.37 2.89 -13.40
N LEU A 184 1.01 1.73 -13.49
CA LEU A 184 2.21 1.41 -12.69
C LEU A 184 3.37 2.38 -12.92
N LEU A 185 3.42 3.02 -14.10
CA LEU A 185 4.43 4.01 -14.52
C LEU A 185 3.88 5.44 -14.64
N GLN A 186 2.71 5.71 -14.06
CA GLN A 186 2.08 7.02 -14.06
C GLN A 186 1.88 7.54 -12.64
N ALA A 187 1.66 8.85 -12.55
CA ALA A 187 1.27 9.53 -11.34
C ALA A 187 0.00 8.88 -10.75
N ASP A 188 0.02 8.67 -9.44
CA ASP A 188 -1.12 8.17 -8.69
C ASP A 188 -1.69 9.32 -7.86
N ALA A 189 -2.87 9.79 -8.25
CA ALA A 189 -3.52 10.96 -7.67
C ALA A 189 -4.15 10.70 -6.28
N ARG A 190 -4.02 9.50 -5.71
CA ARG A 190 -4.67 9.09 -4.45
C ARG A 190 -3.88 9.44 -3.19
N ASP A 191 -3.06 10.49 -3.23
CA ASP A 191 -2.34 11.02 -2.07
C ASP A 191 -3.32 11.76 -1.13
N ALA A 192 -3.26 11.48 0.17
CA ALA A 192 -4.10 12.15 1.17
C ALA A 192 -3.55 13.54 1.57
N TYR A 193 -2.39 13.93 1.03
CA TYR A 193 -1.71 15.20 1.18
C TYR A 193 -1.70 15.67 2.64
N THR A 194 -2.15 16.86 3.02
CA THR A 194 -2.05 17.34 4.42
C THR A 194 -2.96 16.61 5.43
N VAL A 195 -3.84 15.70 4.99
CA VAL A 195 -4.81 14.98 5.83
C VAL A 195 -5.62 15.97 6.69
N GLY A 196 -6.32 16.91 6.06
CA GLY A 196 -7.10 17.90 6.81
C GLY A 196 -6.28 18.82 7.71
N GLY A 197 -4.96 18.94 7.46
CA GLY A 197 -4.05 19.82 8.19
C GLY A 197 -3.34 19.17 9.37
N ILE A 198 -3.54 17.88 9.67
CA ILE A 198 -2.80 17.21 10.77
C ILE A 198 -1.30 17.05 10.47
N ARG A 199 -0.88 17.24 9.21
CA ARG A 199 0.51 17.36 8.79
C ARG A 199 0.66 18.50 7.79
N TYR A 200 1.86 19.07 7.72
CA TYR A 200 2.20 20.20 6.85
C TYR A 200 3.49 19.95 6.06
N PRO A 201 3.62 20.52 4.86
CA PRO A 201 4.82 20.36 4.02
C PRO A 201 6.01 21.14 4.57
N THR A 202 7.20 20.54 4.54
CA THR A 202 8.46 21.16 4.97
C THR A 202 9.63 20.71 4.12
N SER A 203 10.38 21.68 3.58
CA SER A 203 11.60 21.43 2.79
C SER A 203 12.79 20.90 3.61
N TYR A 204 12.60 20.54 4.89
CA TYR A 204 13.67 20.16 5.81
C TYR A 204 13.33 18.92 6.63
N SER A 205 14.08 17.84 6.40
CA SER A 205 13.98 16.56 7.13
C SER A 205 14.91 16.55 8.35
N SER A 206 14.43 17.08 9.47
CA SER A 206 15.11 16.93 10.78
C SER A 206 14.25 16.32 11.87
N TYR A 207 13.00 16.00 11.56
CA TYR A 207 12.08 15.42 12.52
C TYR A 207 12.09 13.91 12.37
N SER A 208 12.11 13.21 13.51
CA SER A 208 12.10 11.75 13.57
C SER A 208 10.78 11.11 13.10
N ASP A 209 9.82 11.93 12.67
CA ASP A 209 8.43 11.54 12.47
C ASP A 209 7.81 12.12 11.21
N SER A 210 8.65 12.43 10.23
CA SER A 210 8.21 12.93 8.93
C SER A 210 7.71 11.80 8.05
N THR A 211 6.66 12.07 7.26
CA THR A 211 6.23 11.21 6.15
C THR A 211 6.79 11.74 4.85
N VAL A 212 7.31 10.84 4.02
CA VAL A 212 7.76 11.17 2.67
C VAL A 212 6.54 11.27 1.76
N TYR A 213 6.51 12.27 0.89
CA TYR A 213 5.55 12.36 -0.21
C TYR A 213 6.26 12.88 -1.47
N TYR A 214 5.65 12.68 -2.63
CA TYR A 214 6.13 13.29 -3.88
C TYR A 214 5.27 14.51 -4.18
N THR A 215 5.91 15.63 -4.48
CA THR A 215 5.21 16.85 -4.92
C THR A 215 4.81 16.74 -6.40
N ASP A 216 3.97 17.67 -6.87
CA ASP A 216 3.51 17.71 -8.26
C ASP A 216 4.65 17.78 -9.30
N ASP A 217 5.84 18.28 -8.92
CA ASP A 217 7.02 18.31 -9.80
C ASP A 217 7.87 17.03 -9.75
N GLY A 218 7.37 16.00 -9.03
CA GLY A 218 8.05 14.73 -8.83
C GLY A 218 9.20 14.77 -7.83
N SER A 219 9.48 15.94 -7.21
CA SER A 219 10.46 16.03 -6.14
C SER A 219 9.94 15.39 -4.86
N MET A 220 10.83 14.73 -4.14
CA MET A 220 10.51 14.11 -2.88
C MET A 220 10.62 15.16 -1.77
N ASP A 221 9.53 15.39 -1.07
CA ASP A 221 9.46 16.33 0.04
C ASP A 221 8.90 15.63 1.29
N TRP A 222 8.90 16.35 2.40
CA TRP A 222 8.57 15.81 3.71
C TRP A 222 7.36 16.52 4.28
N MET A 223 6.43 15.73 4.79
CA MET A 223 5.38 16.23 5.66
C MET A 223 5.73 15.94 7.09
N THR A 224 5.48 16.89 7.97
CA THR A 224 5.66 16.72 9.40
C THR A 224 4.34 16.87 10.14
N PRO A 225 4.15 16.12 11.25
CA PRO A 225 2.97 16.28 12.08
C PRO A 225 2.83 17.71 12.60
N GLU A 226 1.59 18.19 12.58
CA GLU A 226 1.23 19.45 13.20
C GLU A 226 1.27 19.34 14.73
N ARG A 227 1.79 20.39 15.36
CA ARG A 227 1.86 20.46 16.83
C ARG A 227 1.97 21.88 17.33
N SER A 228 1.35 22.10 18.49
CA SER A 228 1.49 23.34 19.25
C SER A 228 2.14 23.00 20.58
N THR A 229 3.27 23.65 20.87
CA THR A 229 3.97 23.50 22.15
C THR A 229 4.16 24.88 22.74
N GLY A 230 3.79 25.06 24.00
CA GLY A 230 3.96 26.36 24.64
C GLY A 230 5.43 26.61 24.96
N SER A 231 5.75 27.88 25.19
CA SER A 231 7.10 28.33 25.52
C SER A 231 7.07 29.04 26.86
N ALA A 232 8.02 28.71 27.74
CA ALA A 232 8.08 29.33 29.05
C ALA A 232 8.27 30.84 28.96
N GLY A 233 7.71 31.58 29.92
CA GLY A 233 7.91 33.02 30.03
C GLY A 233 9.41 33.32 30.10
N LEU A 234 9.89 34.13 29.17
CA LEU A 234 11.30 34.45 29.00
C LEU A 234 11.46 35.90 28.55
N PHE A 235 12.43 36.61 29.13
CA PHE A 235 12.88 37.88 28.56
C PHE A 235 14.40 38.02 28.58
N ALA A 236 14.91 38.75 27.59
CA ALA A 236 16.34 38.99 27.44
C ALA A 236 16.86 40.03 28.44
N LEU A 237 18.01 39.71 29.03
CA LEU A 237 18.88 40.56 29.85
C LEU A 237 20.08 40.93 28.98
N ASN A 238 20.08 42.14 28.43
CA ASN A 238 21.12 42.60 27.52
C ASN A 238 22.10 43.52 28.26
N ASN A 239 23.29 43.69 27.70
CA ASN A 239 24.35 44.60 28.16
C ASN A 239 25.13 44.09 29.38
N PHE A 240 25.50 42.81 29.40
CA PHE A 240 26.45 42.30 30.39
C PHE A 240 27.93 42.44 29.94
N PRO A 241 28.87 42.78 30.85
CA PRO A 241 28.61 43.58 32.03
C PRO A 241 28.24 45.01 31.61
N ASP A 242 27.55 45.73 32.49
CA ASP A 242 27.27 47.15 32.26
C ASP A 242 28.54 47.95 32.57
N GLU A 243 29.28 48.30 31.51
CA GLU A 243 30.53 49.08 31.50
C GLU A 243 31.79 48.41 32.10
N ALA A 244 31.69 47.69 33.22
CA ALA A 244 32.84 47.06 33.91
C ALA A 244 32.44 45.76 34.66
N PRO A 245 33.40 44.85 34.96
CA PRO A 245 33.14 43.66 35.79
C PRO A 245 32.44 44.00 37.10
N LEU A 246 31.56 43.11 37.57
CA LEU A 246 30.84 43.31 38.83
C LEU A 246 31.77 43.02 40.01
N ASP A 247 32.22 44.07 40.69
CA ASP A 247 33.09 43.97 41.87
C ASP A 247 32.30 44.13 43.17
N PHE A 248 32.18 43.05 43.94
CA PHE A 248 31.49 43.00 45.23
C PHE A 248 32.42 43.24 46.44
N ASN A 249 33.67 43.67 46.23
CA ASN A 249 34.62 43.86 47.33
C ASN A 249 34.41 45.14 48.14
N ALA A 250 33.66 46.12 47.63
CA ALA A 250 33.28 47.29 48.42
C ALA A 250 32.31 46.91 49.55
N ALA A 251 32.47 47.55 50.72
CA ALA A 251 31.69 47.22 51.90
C ALA A 251 30.20 47.52 51.66
N GLY A 252 29.34 46.51 51.87
CA GLY A 252 27.91 46.62 51.64
C GLY A 252 27.47 46.43 50.18
N SER A 253 28.38 46.06 49.26
CA SER A 253 28.02 45.83 47.87
C SER A 253 27.01 44.70 47.71
N ASN A 254 25.89 45.01 47.06
CA ASN A 254 24.84 44.03 46.79
C ASN A 254 24.00 44.43 45.57
N ILE A 255 23.34 43.42 44.99
CA ILE A 255 22.27 43.58 44.00
C ILE A 255 21.03 42.93 44.59
N SER A 256 19.93 43.66 44.70
CA SER A 256 18.67 43.16 45.27
C SER A 256 17.51 43.38 44.30
N PHE A 257 16.63 42.39 44.17
CA PHE A 257 15.43 42.47 43.35
C PHE A 257 14.35 41.51 43.84
N THR A 258 13.09 41.81 43.52
CA THR A 258 11.96 40.91 43.71
C THR A 258 11.72 40.12 42.44
N LEU A 259 11.80 38.80 42.55
CA LEU A 259 11.45 37.84 41.51
C LEU A 259 10.02 37.36 41.71
N LEU A 260 9.18 37.51 40.69
CA LEU A 260 7.85 36.95 40.63
C LEU A 260 7.80 35.85 39.57
N LEU A 261 7.36 34.65 39.97
CA LEU A 261 7.30 33.47 39.11
C LEU A 261 5.91 32.87 39.03
N ASP A 262 5.63 32.24 37.89
CA ASP A 262 4.50 31.31 37.67
C ASP A 262 3.12 31.92 37.90
N LYS A 263 3.03 33.26 37.83
CA LYS A 263 1.77 33.98 37.80
C LYS A 263 0.93 33.53 36.59
N GLU A 264 -0.35 33.29 36.82
CA GLU A 264 -1.33 33.03 35.77
C GLU A 264 -1.78 34.33 35.09
N VAL A 265 -2.18 34.25 33.81
CA VAL A 265 -2.73 35.41 33.11
C VAL A 265 -4.07 35.81 33.74
N GLU A 266 -4.27 37.11 33.94
CA GLU A 266 -5.53 37.66 34.46
C GLU A 266 -6.44 38.09 33.30
N ASP A 267 -6.61 37.22 32.30
CA ASP A 267 -7.48 37.44 31.13
C ASP A 267 -8.62 36.40 31.13
N PRO A 268 -9.86 36.80 31.44
CA PRO A 268 -11.02 35.90 31.45
C PRO A 268 -11.32 35.23 30.11
N SER A 269 -10.80 35.76 28.99
CA SER A 269 -10.94 35.13 27.67
C SER A 269 -9.99 33.96 27.46
N GLN A 270 -8.92 33.88 28.25
CA GLN A 270 -7.87 32.87 28.12
C GLN A 270 -7.87 31.87 29.28
N LEU A 271 -8.29 32.30 30.46
CA LEU A 271 -8.31 31.47 31.67
C LEU A 271 -9.46 31.93 32.59
N PRO A 272 -10.32 31.03 33.09
CA PRO A 272 -11.29 31.40 34.11
C PRO A 272 -10.62 31.61 35.47
N GLY A 273 -11.09 32.60 36.23
CA GLY A 273 -10.63 32.84 37.60
C GLY A 273 -11.11 31.78 38.61
N PRO A 274 -10.59 31.79 39.85
CA PRO A 274 -9.57 32.71 40.38
C PRO A 274 -8.16 32.41 39.85
N TYR A 275 -7.32 33.45 39.77
CA TYR A 275 -5.96 33.36 39.24
C TYR A 275 -4.92 33.15 40.34
N PHE A 276 -3.91 32.32 40.07
CA PHE A 276 -2.73 32.21 40.90
C PHE A 276 -1.82 33.43 40.67
N GLY A 277 -1.66 34.25 41.71
CA GLY A 277 -0.86 35.48 41.66
C GLY A 277 0.65 35.29 41.52
N GLY A 278 1.13 34.05 41.48
CA GLY A 278 2.56 33.71 41.41
C GLY A 278 3.27 33.70 42.77
N VAL A 279 4.52 33.25 42.78
CA VAL A 279 5.40 33.27 43.95
C VAL A 279 6.36 34.44 43.85
N SER A 280 6.27 35.36 44.82
CA SER A 280 7.14 36.52 44.92
C SER A 280 8.22 36.31 45.98
N THR A 281 9.49 36.36 45.58
CA THR A 281 10.65 36.20 46.48
C THR A 281 11.64 37.34 46.26
N THR A 282 12.17 37.93 47.34
CA THR A 282 13.24 38.94 47.24
C THR A 282 14.60 38.23 47.27
N ILE A 283 15.41 38.51 46.27
CA ILE A 283 16.76 37.96 46.07
C ILE A 283 17.76 39.06 46.35
N THR A 284 18.81 38.75 47.09
CA THR A 284 19.94 39.66 47.31
C THR A 284 21.23 38.90 47.03
N ILE A 285 22.01 39.39 46.07
CA ILE A 285 23.31 38.86 45.70
C ILE A 285 24.38 39.69 46.41
N THR A 286 25.24 39.00 47.15
CA THR A 286 26.34 39.58 47.90
C THR A 286 27.66 38.92 47.50
N LYS A 287 28.79 39.47 47.97
CA LYS A 287 30.10 38.83 47.83
C LYS A 287 30.11 37.37 48.28
N ALA A 288 29.41 37.05 49.37
CA ALA A 288 29.34 35.69 49.89
C ALA A 288 28.69 34.71 48.90
N ASP A 289 27.70 35.16 48.11
CA ASP A 289 27.04 34.37 47.08
C ASP A 289 27.96 34.12 45.88
N VAL A 290 28.74 35.14 45.49
CA VAL A 290 29.76 35.02 44.43
C VAL A 290 30.85 34.03 44.83
N ASP A 291 31.40 34.19 46.03
CA ASP A 291 32.46 33.31 46.54
C ASP A 291 31.93 31.88 46.83
N ALA A 292 30.64 31.73 47.14
CA ALA A 292 30.00 30.42 47.29
C ALA A 292 29.78 29.69 45.96
N TYR A 293 29.57 30.43 44.85
CA TYR A 293 29.52 29.88 43.51
C TYR A 293 30.91 29.43 43.05
N ASP A 294 31.91 30.32 43.14
CA ASP A 294 33.30 30.01 42.83
C ASP A 294 34.24 30.93 43.61
N ALA A 295 34.93 30.35 44.60
CA ALA A 295 35.85 31.08 45.48
C ALA A 295 37.05 31.69 44.73
N SER A 296 37.38 31.20 43.53
CA SER A 296 38.47 31.75 42.72
C SER A 296 38.15 33.12 42.10
N LEU A 297 36.87 33.49 42.04
CA LEU A 297 36.42 34.80 41.54
C LEU A 297 36.78 35.96 42.47
N GLY A 298 36.99 35.68 43.77
CA GLY A 298 37.35 36.71 44.75
C GLY A 298 36.35 37.87 44.83
N GLY A 299 35.06 37.60 44.61
CA GLY A 299 34.00 38.61 44.57
C GLY A 299 33.91 39.44 43.28
N VAL A 300 34.64 39.09 42.22
CA VAL A 300 34.58 39.80 40.92
C VAL A 300 34.01 38.90 39.84
N ILE A 301 32.93 39.36 39.18
CA ILE A 301 32.29 38.64 38.07
C ILE A 301 32.63 39.34 36.76
N SER A 302 33.32 38.64 35.85
CA SER A 302 33.83 39.21 34.59
C SER A 302 33.09 38.73 33.35
N THR A 303 32.39 37.59 33.40
CA THR A 303 31.65 37.03 32.26
C THR A 303 30.19 36.81 32.58
N ASN A 304 29.32 36.89 31.56
CA ASN A 304 27.90 36.64 31.70
C ASN A 304 27.62 35.20 32.16
N THR A 305 28.44 34.23 31.77
CA THR A 305 28.35 32.85 32.24
C THR A 305 28.59 32.73 33.75
N GLN A 306 29.59 33.46 34.29
CA GLN A 306 29.83 33.51 35.73
C GLN A 306 28.63 34.15 36.45
N PHE A 307 28.10 35.26 35.92
CA PHE A 307 26.95 35.93 36.55
C PHE A 307 25.68 35.08 36.51
N ALA A 308 25.38 34.46 35.37
CA ALA A 308 24.28 33.50 35.23
C ALA A 308 24.46 32.32 36.21
N GLY A 309 25.68 31.82 36.40
CA GLY A 309 25.98 30.78 37.40
C GLY A 309 25.67 31.22 38.85
N VAL A 310 26.09 32.42 39.24
CA VAL A 310 25.77 33.01 40.55
C VAL A 310 24.25 33.17 40.73
N LEU A 311 23.56 33.73 39.72
CA LEU A 311 22.11 33.88 39.74
C LEU A 311 21.41 32.52 39.85
N ASN A 312 21.77 31.55 39.03
CA ASN A 312 21.16 30.21 39.00
C ASN A 312 21.28 29.46 40.32
N ARG A 313 22.34 29.70 41.10
CA ARG A 313 22.46 29.10 42.45
C ARG A 313 21.32 29.56 43.38
N GLN A 314 20.86 30.80 43.23
CA GLN A 314 19.74 31.36 43.99
C GLN A 314 18.38 31.15 43.29
N LEU A 315 18.34 31.21 41.97
CA LEU A 315 17.11 31.21 41.18
C LEU A 315 16.59 29.82 40.83
N ASN A 316 17.46 28.83 40.53
CA ASN A 316 17.02 27.49 40.16
C ASN A 316 16.17 26.81 41.24
N PRO A 317 16.52 26.88 42.55
CA PRO A 317 15.69 26.29 43.61
C PRO A 317 14.27 26.87 43.64
N LEU A 318 14.13 28.16 43.30
CA LEU A 318 12.87 28.91 43.27
C LEU A 318 12.06 28.65 41.97
N GLY A 319 12.67 28.05 40.96
CA GLY A 319 12.01 27.75 39.68
C GLY A 319 12.26 28.80 38.60
N ALA A 320 13.40 29.48 38.61
CA ALA A 320 13.83 30.32 37.49
C ALA A 320 15.24 29.96 37.03
N LEU A 321 15.50 30.12 35.75
CA LEU A 321 16.78 29.85 35.11
C LEU A 321 17.26 31.09 34.37
N VAL A 322 18.53 31.43 34.55
CA VAL A 322 19.28 32.40 33.75
C VAL A 322 20.19 31.65 32.81
N SER A 323 19.98 31.77 31.51
CA SER A 323 20.89 31.22 30.50
C SER A 323 21.75 32.34 29.91
N ALA A 324 23.05 32.07 29.82
CA ALA A 324 24.02 32.90 29.10
C ALA A 324 24.35 32.33 27.71
N ASP A 325 23.66 31.29 27.24
CA ASP A 325 24.01 30.52 26.02
C ASP A 325 23.59 31.24 24.72
N SER A 326 23.61 32.57 24.73
CA SER A 326 23.35 33.37 23.53
C SER A 326 24.55 33.33 22.60
N PHE A 327 24.29 33.27 21.29
CA PHE A 327 25.35 33.26 20.28
C PHE A 327 25.22 34.46 19.33
N MET A 328 26.34 34.89 18.77
CA MET A 328 26.42 35.81 17.64
C MET A 328 27.15 35.14 16.46
N TYR A 329 26.93 35.66 15.25
CA TYR A 329 27.69 35.25 14.08
C TYR A 329 28.93 36.11 13.94
N ASP A 330 30.10 35.47 13.84
CA ASP A 330 31.38 36.17 13.70
C ASP A 330 32.21 35.59 12.53
N PRO A 331 32.38 36.34 11.42
CA PRO A 331 31.77 37.66 11.14
C PRO A 331 30.24 37.58 10.96
N PRO A 332 29.50 38.71 10.98
CA PRO A 332 28.02 38.75 10.98
C PRO A 332 27.33 37.97 9.86
N ASP A 333 27.99 37.81 8.71
CA ASP A 333 27.47 37.08 7.54
C ASP A 333 27.95 35.61 7.46
N SER A 334 28.59 35.10 8.53
CA SER A 334 29.10 33.74 8.58
C SER A 334 28.10 32.77 9.21
N LYS A 335 28.30 31.46 8.99
CA LYS A 335 27.61 30.39 9.75
C LYS A 335 28.31 30.05 11.08
N ASN A 336 29.36 30.78 11.44
CA ASN A 336 30.17 30.50 12.63
C ASN A 336 29.53 31.09 13.88
N ARG A 337 29.05 30.24 14.78
CA ARG A 337 28.36 30.65 16.02
C ARG A 337 29.38 30.78 17.14
N VAL A 338 29.55 31.99 17.66
CA VAL A 338 30.40 32.27 18.84
C VAL A 338 29.56 32.79 19.99
N HIS A 339 30.00 32.55 21.23
CA HIS A 339 29.29 32.99 22.44
C HIS A 339 29.13 34.52 22.49
N ASP A 340 27.93 35.00 22.79
CA ASP A 340 27.65 36.42 22.99
C ASP A 340 27.85 36.79 24.48
N PRO A 341 28.95 37.47 24.84
CA PRO A 341 29.24 37.78 26.23
C PRO A 341 28.30 38.83 26.84
N LYS A 342 27.46 39.49 26.02
CA LYS A 342 26.59 40.60 26.46
C LYS A 342 25.14 40.20 26.70
N LYS A 343 24.74 39.01 26.30
CA LYS A 343 23.34 38.56 26.38
C LYS A 343 23.20 37.45 27.40
N MET A 344 22.14 37.57 28.19
CA MET A 344 21.57 36.50 28.96
C MET A 344 20.05 36.54 28.78
N SER A 345 19.37 35.52 29.25
CA SER A 345 17.92 35.51 29.36
C SER A 345 17.54 34.93 30.70
N ILE A 346 16.44 35.42 31.27
CA ILE A 346 15.82 34.80 32.43
C ILE A 346 14.51 34.18 31.99
N MET A 347 14.26 32.96 32.44
CA MET A 347 13.04 32.21 32.16
C MET A 347 12.50 31.54 33.42
N THR A 348 11.20 31.29 33.44
CA THR A 348 10.61 30.42 34.46
C THR A 348 10.84 28.93 34.12
N LEU A 349 11.03 28.11 35.16
CA LEU A 349 11.02 26.65 35.12
C LEU A 349 9.64 26.06 35.49
N GLN A 350 8.65 26.90 35.78
CA GLN A 350 7.25 26.52 36.03
C GLN A 350 7.09 25.49 37.14
N LYS A 351 7.74 25.78 38.27
CA LYS A 351 7.82 24.85 39.41
C LYS A 351 6.70 25.07 40.44
N ASN A 352 6.15 26.28 40.49
CA ASN A 352 5.31 26.72 41.61
C ASN A 352 3.81 26.74 41.29
N GLY A 353 3.41 26.35 40.07
CA GLY A 353 2.03 26.33 39.62
C GLY A 353 1.94 26.12 38.10
N ASP A 354 0.72 26.26 37.57
CA ASP A 354 0.44 26.05 36.15
C ASP A 354 0.75 27.28 35.28
N GLY A 355 0.90 28.46 35.90
CA GLY A 355 1.25 29.70 35.23
C GLY A 355 2.67 29.70 34.66
N SER A 356 2.89 30.53 33.64
CA SER A 356 4.21 30.73 33.04
C SER A 356 4.48 32.22 32.98
N TYR A 357 5.12 32.72 34.03
CA TYR A 357 5.48 34.13 34.14
C TYR A 357 6.84 34.25 34.81
N VAL A 358 7.63 35.20 34.34
CA VAL A 358 8.84 35.64 35.02
C VAL A 358 8.86 37.15 35.02
N GLY A 359 9.08 37.74 36.19
CA GLY A 359 9.16 39.19 36.35
C GLY A 359 10.21 39.60 37.38
N ILE A 360 10.98 40.62 37.04
CA ILE A 360 11.89 41.31 37.96
C ILE A 360 11.30 42.68 38.27
N SER A 361 11.24 43.01 39.56
CA SER A 361 10.80 44.31 40.08
C SER A 361 11.60 44.69 41.31
N ASN A 362 11.49 45.94 41.78
CA ASN A 362 12.24 46.46 42.91
C ASN A 362 13.76 46.26 42.78
N LEU A 363 14.29 46.41 41.56
CA LEU A 363 15.71 46.23 41.29
C LEU A 363 16.51 47.39 41.89
N SER A 364 17.47 47.06 42.75
CA SER A 364 18.39 48.00 43.36
C SER A 364 19.80 47.42 43.38
N SER A 365 20.81 48.28 43.24
CA SER A 365 22.20 47.91 43.42
C SER A 365 22.92 48.95 44.26
N THR A 366 23.77 48.48 45.17
CA THR A 366 24.58 49.32 46.05
C THR A 366 26.03 48.90 45.89
N GLY A 367 26.95 49.84 45.64
CA GLY A 367 28.39 49.56 45.57
C GLY A 367 28.85 48.65 44.42
N VAL A 368 27.94 48.26 43.51
CA VAL A 368 28.18 47.44 42.31
C VAL A 368 27.11 47.78 41.26
N SER A 369 27.40 47.63 39.96
CA SER A 369 26.37 47.78 38.91
C SER A 369 25.38 46.61 38.96
N ASN A 370 24.23 46.75 38.30
CA ASN A 370 23.19 45.71 38.30
C ASN A 370 23.49 44.55 37.32
N GLY A 371 24.62 44.57 36.62
CA GLY A 371 25.01 43.52 35.68
C GLY A 371 24.04 43.36 34.51
N GLY A 372 23.42 44.43 34.02
CA GLY A 372 22.45 44.34 32.93
C GLY A 372 21.10 43.72 33.32
N LEU A 373 20.87 43.49 34.62
CA LEU A 373 19.52 43.22 35.13
C LEU A 373 18.63 44.45 34.88
N LYS A 374 17.37 44.20 34.54
CA LYS A 374 16.37 45.25 34.34
C LYS A 374 15.03 44.79 34.88
N GLU A 375 14.23 45.75 35.34
CA GLU A 375 12.83 45.50 35.65
C GLU A 375 12.08 45.24 34.36
N ASN A 376 11.57 44.01 34.22
CA ASN A 376 10.83 43.58 33.05
C ASN A 376 10.04 42.32 33.42
N SER A 377 9.11 41.93 32.56
CA SER A 377 8.34 40.71 32.72
C SER A 377 7.96 40.09 31.38
N ALA A 378 7.67 38.80 31.40
CA ALA A 378 7.13 38.08 30.26
C ALA A 378 6.23 36.94 30.72
N TYR A 379 5.12 36.76 30.02
CA TYR A 379 4.33 35.54 30.06
C TYR A 379 4.84 34.55 29.02
N GLY A 380 4.72 33.26 29.33
CA GLY A 380 4.90 32.20 28.36
C GLY A 380 3.75 32.14 27.35
N LEU A 381 4.02 31.57 26.18
CA LEU A 381 2.97 31.29 25.19
C LEU A 381 2.28 29.97 25.54
N ARG A 382 0.96 29.95 25.45
CA ARG A 382 0.16 28.75 25.68
C ARG A 382 0.10 27.93 24.39
N GLY A 383 0.62 26.69 24.42
CA GLY A 383 0.54 25.71 23.33
C GLY A 383 -0.67 24.78 23.41
N SER A 384 -1.67 25.15 24.22
CA SER A 384 -2.89 24.39 24.44
C SER A 384 -3.93 24.59 23.32
N SER A 385 -3.50 25.15 22.19
CA SER A 385 -4.32 25.51 21.04
C SER A 385 -3.50 25.20 19.80
N LEU A 386 -4.01 24.31 18.97
CA LEU A 386 -3.47 23.94 17.68
C LEU A 386 -4.49 24.32 16.61
N SER A 387 -4.08 25.07 15.60
CA SER A 387 -4.91 25.44 14.45
C SER A 387 -4.42 24.65 13.26
N LEU A 388 -5.26 23.78 12.72
CA LEU A 388 -4.97 22.99 11.53
C LEU A 388 -5.45 23.77 10.30
N GLU A 389 -4.58 24.01 9.33
CA GLU A 389 -4.99 24.53 8.01
C GLU A 389 -5.66 23.38 7.25
N PHE A 390 -6.99 23.39 7.24
CA PHE A 390 -7.78 22.35 6.61
C PHE A 390 -7.64 22.41 5.07
N ARG A 391 -7.33 21.25 4.51
CA ARG A 391 -7.49 20.95 3.08
C ARG A 391 -8.27 19.67 2.95
N ASP A 392 -9.11 19.60 1.94
CA ASP A 392 -9.85 18.39 1.64
C ASP A 392 -8.91 17.24 1.32
N PHE A 393 -9.37 16.03 1.61
CA PHE A 393 -8.65 14.82 1.27
C PHE A 393 -9.65 13.68 1.06
N THR A 394 -9.23 12.69 0.27
CA THR A 394 -10.07 11.55 -0.07
C THR A 394 -9.35 10.25 0.23
N LEU A 395 -10.01 9.38 0.99
CA LEU A 395 -9.55 8.01 1.21
C LEU A 395 -10.12 7.11 0.12
N TYR A 396 -9.39 7.00 -0.99
CA TYR A 396 -9.72 6.13 -2.10
C TYR A 396 -9.72 4.64 -1.71
N ASN A 397 -10.40 3.82 -2.52
CA ASN A 397 -10.24 2.37 -2.46
C ASN A 397 -8.80 2.00 -2.85
N ASP A 398 -8.30 0.88 -2.30
CA ASP A 398 -6.98 0.37 -2.61
C ASP A 398 -7.07 -1.07 -3.13
N GLY A 399 -7.25 -1.21 -4.44
CA GLY A 399 -7.53 -2.50 -5.07
C GLY A 399 -8.76 -3.16 -4.45
N GLU A 400 -8.68 -4.46 -4.13
CA GLU A 400 -9.77 -5.22 -3.49
C GLU A 400 -10.08 -4.82 -2.03
N ASN A 401 -9.27 -3.95 -1.41
CA ASN A 401 -9.56 -3.47 -0.07
C ASN A 401 -10.69 -2.44 -0.08
N GLU A 402 -11.91 -2.89 0.25
CA GLU A 402 -13.09 -2.03 0.37
C GLU A 402 -12.95 -0.97 1.46
N ASP A 403 -12.13 -1.24 2.49
CA ASP A 403 -11.82 -0.26 3.55
C ASP A 403 -10.89 0.85 3.05
N GLY A 404 -10.24 0.66 1.90
CA GLY A 404 -9.44 1.66 1.22
C GLY A 404 -8.16 2.06 1.95
N ILE A 405 -7.74 3.31 1.76
CA ILE A 405 -6.55 3.89 2.38
C ILE A 405 -6.79 4.09 3.88
N GLU A 406 -5.87 3.59 4.72
CA GLU A 406 -5.92 3.78 6.17
C GLU A 406 -4.93 4.87 6.60
N ILE A 407 -5.40 5.77 7.48
CA ILE A 407 -4.58 6.77 8.15
C ILE A 407 -4.42 6.39 9.61
N ASN A 408 -3.17 6.32 10.05
CA ASN A 408 -2.79 6.06 11.43
C ASN A 408 -2.10 7.29 12.01
N PHE A 409 -2.37 7.65 13.25
CA PHE A 409 -1.64 8.69 13.97
C PHE A 409 -1.68 8.50 15.49
N ASN A 410 -0.73 9.12 16.17
CA ASN A 410 -0.69 9.25 17.61
C ASN A 410 -1.05 10.68 18.03
N PHE A 411 -1.82 10.80 19.11
CA PHE A 411 -2.20 12.08 19.69
C PHE A 411 -1.92 12.13 21.19
N ALA A 412 -1.50 13.30 21.67
CA ALA A 412 -1.29 13.56 23.10
C ALA A 412 -1.49 15.05 23.44
N VAL A 413 -1.91 15.27 24.69
CA VAL A 413 -2.06 16.59 25.31
C VAL A 413 -1.12 16.72 26.51
N ASN A 414 -0.40 17.84 26.61
CA ASN A 414 0.46 18.25 27.73
C ASN A 414 1.46 17.18 28.19
N GLY A 415 2.03 16.43 27.24
CA GLY A 415 3.01 15.37 27.51
C GLY A 415 2.46 14.10 28.16
N ALA A 416 1.13 13.92 28.19
CA ALA A 416 0.51 12.66 28.59
C ALA A 416 0.91 11.51 27.65
N SER A 417 0.72 10.27 28.10
CA SER A 417 0.99 9.09 27.26
C SER A 417 0.20 9.15 25.96
N GLN A 418 0.91 9.02 24.84
CA GLN A 418 0.29 9.05 23.51
C GLN A 418 -0.71 7.90 23.33
N LYS A 419 -1.79 8.22 22.62
CA LYS A 419 -2.81 7.26 22.18
C LYS A 419 -2.79 7.17 20.66
N SER A 420 -2.96 5.96 20.13
CA SER A 420 -2.97 5.70 18.69
C SER A 420 -4.41 5.63 18.18
N TYR A 421 -4.64 6.23 17.03
CA TYR A 421 -5.91 6.29 16.33
C TYR A 421 -5.69 5.87 14.89
N SER A 422 -6.69 5.20 14.31
CA SER A 422 -6.74 4.97 12.88
C SER A 422 -8.15 5.16 12.35
N PHE A 423 -8.23 5.53 11.08
CA PHE A 423 -9.48 5.62 10.34
C PHE A 423 -9.22 5.33 8.86
N ASP A 424 -10.25 4.78 8.22
CA ASP A 424 -10.21 4.35 6.83
C ASP A 424 -11.42 4.92 6.07
N ARG A 425 -11.56 4.53 4.80
CA ARG A 425 -12.67 4.99 3.95
C ARG A 425 -14.03 4.59 4.52
N THR A 426 -14.16 3.34 4.99
CA THR A 426 -15.40 2.80 5.55
C THR A 426 -15.85 3.60 6.78
N TYR A 427 -14.90 3.95 7.65
CA TYR A 427 -15.13 4.78 8.81
C TYR A 427 -15.64 6.18 8.43
N VAL A 428 -14.93 6.86 7.52
CA VAL A 428 -15.32 8.21 7.04
C VAL A 428 -16.70 8.19 6.40
N ASN A 429 -16.97 7.23 5.52
CA ASN A 429 -18.26 7.07 4.85
C ASN A 429 -19.40 6.85 5.84
N THR A 430 -19.20 6.00 6.84
CA THR A 430 -20.21 5.71 7.87
C THR A 430 -20.47 6.94 8.73
N LEU A 431 -19.41 7.64 9.16
CA LEU A 431 -19.51 8.79 10.05
C LEU A 431 -20.17 9.99 9.36
N LEU A 432 -19.77 10.29 8.13
CA LEU A 432 -20.21 11.47 7.37
C LEU A 432 -21.41 11.19 6.45
N ASN A 433 -21.91 9.95 6.42
CA ASN A 433 -22.97 9.50 5.53
C ASN A 433 -22.63 9.74 4.04
N LYS A 434 -21.45 9.28 3.63
CA LYS A 434 -20.88 9.38 2.28
C LYS A 434 -20.55 8.01 1.69
N THR A 435 -20.12 7.99 0.43
CA THR A 435 -19.67 6.78 -0.27
C THR A 435 -18.33 6.94 -0.96
N ASP A 436 -17.77 8.16 -0.97
CA ASP A 436 -16.59 8.56 -1.72
C ASP A 436 -15.31 8.65 -0.87
N GLY A 437 -15.40 8.46 0.45
CA GLY A 437 -14.25 8.54 1.36
C GLY A 437 -13.74 9.96 1.58
N THR A 438 -14.46 10.98 1.13
CA THR A 438 -13.97 12.36 1.11
C THR A 438 -14.35 13.11 2.38
N VAL A 439 -13.36 13.76 2.99
CA VAL A 439 -13.56 14.82 3.98
C VAL A 439 -13.37 16.14 3.25
N ALA A 440 -14.47 16.83 2.97
CA ALA A 440 -14.54 17.97 2.05
C ALA A 440 -14.57 19.33 2.77
N THR A 441 -14.90 19.35 4.06
CA THR A 441 -15.09 20.60 4.82
C THR A 441 -14.46 20.53 6.21
N ALA A 442 -14.13 21.69 6.77
CA ALA A 442 -13.59 21.79 8.13
C ALA A 442 -14.58 21.22 9.17
N GLU A 443 -15.88 21.40 8.98
CA GLU A 443 -16.94 20.87 9.86
C GLU A 443 -17.01 19.33 9.83
N GLU A 444 -16.75 18.72 8.67
CA GLU A 444 -16.62 17.27 8.55
C GLU A 444 -15.35 16.76 9.24
N MET A 445 -14.25 17.51 9.15
CA MET A 445 -13.01 17.19 9.86
C MET A 445 -13.15 17.35 11.38
N GLU A 446 -13.88 18.37 11.85
CA GLU A 446 -14.28 18.53 13.25
C GLU A 446 -15.04 17.29 13.73
N THR A 447 -16.05 16.84 12.97
CA THR A 447 -16.84 15.65 13.28
C THR A 447 -15.98 14.38 13.36
N LEU A 448 -15.04 14.22 12.43
CA LEU A 448 -14.06 13.12 12.41
C LEU A 448 -13.13 13.14 13.63
N LEU A 449 -12.61 14.30 14.00
CA LEU A 449 -11.73 14.41 15.16
C LEU A 449 -12.47 14.17 16.47
N HIS A 450 -13.72 14.64 16.61
CA HIS A 450 -14.57 14.33 17.75
C HIS A 450 -14.81 12.82 17.90
N SER A 451 -15.16 12.13 16.81
CA SER A 451 -15.45 10.70 16.85
C SER A 451 -14.22 9.85 17.22
N LEU A 452 -13.01 10.33 16.93
CA LEU A 452 -11.76 9.67 17.27
C LEU A 452 -11.28 10.01 18.68
N LEU A 453 -11.34 11.28 19.10
CA LEU A 453 -10.60 11.78 20.27
C LEU A 453 -11.44 11.90 21.55
N ASP A 454 -12.76 12.12 21.47
CA ASP A 454 -13.59 12.49 22.63
C ASP A 454 -13.58 11.45 23.76
N ALA A 455 -13.49 10.16 23.41
CA ALA A 455 -13.52 9.06 24.38
C ALA A 455 -12.30 9.07 25.33
N ASP A 456 -11.12 9.43 24.80
CA ASP A 456 -9.87 9.48 25.58
C ASP A 456 -9.56 10.91 26.08
N TRP A 457 -10.04 11.95 25.38
CA TRP A 457 -9.71 13.35 25.62
C TRP A 457 -10.97 14.25 25.77
N PRO A 458 -11.84 13.99 26.76
CA PRO A 458 -13.15 14.65 26.88
C PRO A 458 -13.10 16.16 27.19
N ASN A 459 -11.92 16.71 27.49
CA ASN A 459 -11.73 18.13 27.79
C ASN A 459 -11.13 18.90 26.60
N LEU A 460 -11.09 18.29 25.42
CA LEU A 460 -10.76 19.01 24.20
C LEU A 460 -11.97 19.80 23.71
N VAL A 461 -11.69 20.99 23.20
CA VAL A 461 -12.61 21.79 22.39
C VAL A 461 -12.09 21.72 20.97
N ILE A 462 -12.80 20.99 20.11
CA ILE A 462 -12.51 20.86 18.69
C ILE A 462 -13.59 21.66 17.97
N GLU A 463 -13.20 22.57 17.10
CA GLU A 463 -14.14 23.48 16.42
C GLU A 463 -13.60 23.85 15.05
N ALA A 464 -14.42 23.73 14.01
CA ALA A 464 -14.21 24.37 12.73
C ALA A 464 -14.42 25.88 12.88
N THR A 465 -13.33 26.62 13.06
CA THR A 465 -13.37 28.07 13.31
C THR A 465 -13.72 28.85 12.05
N ASP A 466 -13.36 28.32 10.88
CA ASP A 466 -13.77 28.79 9.57
C ASP A 466 -13.64 27.64 8.54
N ALA A 467 -14.01 27.90 7.29
CA ALA A 467 -14.00 26.90 6.21
C ALA A 467 -12.62 26.27 5.92
N THR A 468 -11.55 26.89 6.41
CA THR A 468 -10.15 26.51 6.18
C THR A 468 -9.39 26.17 7.46
N HIS A 469 -10.03 26.23 8.63
CA HIS A 469 -9.33 25.95 9.89
C HIS A 469 -10.17 25.12 10.85
N VAL A 470 -9.54 24.06 11.37
CA VAL A 470 -10.03 23.32 12.54
C VAL A 470 -9.11 23.60 13.70
N THR A 471 -9.67 24.10 14.79
CA THR A 471 -8.93 24.42 16.00
C THR A 471 -9.16 23.34 17.05
N ILE A 472 -8.08 22.82 17.60
CA ILE A 472 -8.07 21.88 18.73
C ILE A 472 -7.48 22.62 19.93
N LYS A 473 -8.26 22.78 20.99
CA LYS A 473 -7.86 23.46 22.22
C LYS A 473 -8.12 22.58 23.43
N SER A 474 -7.32 22.71 24.49
CA SER A 474 -7.74 22.21 25.79
C SER A 474 -8.68 23.20 26.48
N ASP A 475 -9.74 22.69 27.12
CA ASP A 475 -10.67 23.49 27.90
C ASP A 475 -9.90 24.22 29.02
N PRO A 476 -9.82 25.56 28.99
CA PRO A 476 -9.09 26.34 29.99
C PRO A 476 -9.68 26.23 31.40
N ALA A 477 -10.93 25.77 31.55
CA ALA A 477 -11.52 25.49 32.87
C ALA A 477 -10.91 24.25 33.53
N VAL A 478 -10.42 23.29 32.75
CA VAL A 478 -9.85 22.03 33.24
C VAL A 478 -8.32 22.05 33.13
N ASP A 479 -7.78 22.51 32.00
CA ASP A 479 -6.35 22.58 31.75
C ASP A 479 -5.82 24.00 31.88
N ARG A 480 -5.27 24.29 33.06
CA ARG A 480 -4.72 25.61 33.38
C ARG A 480 -3.25 25.77 32.99
N LYS A 481 -2.61 24.78 32.37
CA LYS A 481 -1.16 24.82 32.10
C LYS A 481 -0.78 25.88 31.07
N TRP A 482 0.34 26.55 31.32
CA TRP A 482 0.95 27.56 30.44
C TRP A 482 2.35 27.18 30.02
N GLY A 483 2.92 27.94 29.08
CA GLY A 483 4.31 27.83 28.66
C GLY A 483 4.73 26.42 28.26
N SER A 484 5.91 25.98 28.69
CA SER A 484 6.46 24.67 28.31
C SER A 484 5.69 23.46 28.87
N GLY A 485 4.78 23.69 29.83
CA GLY A 485 3.95 22.64 30.41
C GLY A 485 2.74 22.25 29.56
N THR A 486 2.46 22.99 28.48
CA THR A 486 1.32 22.73 27.61
C THR A 486 1.71 22.38 26.18
N SER A 487 1.01 21.40 25.62
CA SER A 487 1.17 21.01 24.23
C SER A 487 -0.05 20.27 23.70
N ILE A 488 -0.30 20.38 22.40
CA ILE A 488 -1.19 19.51 21.63
C ILE A 488 -0.39 19.01 20.44
N THR A 489 -0.22 17.70 20.34
CA THR A 489 0.73 17.12 19.38
C THR A 489 0.11 15.95 18.62
N PHE A 490 0.12 16.04 17.28
CA PHE A 490 0.08 14.86 16.44
C PHE A 490 1.49 14.29 16.27
N SER A 491 1.56 12.98 16.09
CA SER A 491 2.81 12.24 15.86
C SER A 491 2.49 10.91 15.17
N GLN A 492 3.48 10.21 14.66
CA GLN A 492 3.40 8.90 14.03
C GLN A 492 2.32 8.83 12.95
N ILE A 493 2.15 9.92 12.20
CA ILE A 493 1.19 9.97 11.11
C ILE A 493 1.70 9.06 10.00
N ARG A 494 0.89 8.12 9.54
CA ARG A 494 1.21 7.19 8.45
C ARG A 494 -0.04 7.00 7.60
N VAL A 495 0.14 7.06 6.29
CA VAL A 495 -0.90 6.73 5.31
C VAL A 495 -0.46 5.44 4.64
N SER A 496 -1.35 4.44 4.61
CA SER A 496 -1.02 3.06 4.22
C SER A 496 -0.44 2.94 2.81
N ASN A 497 -0.69 3.93 1.96
CA ASN A 497 -0.40 3.90 0.55
C ASN A 497 0.79 4.79 0.12
N GLU A 498 1.45 5.46 1.05
CA GLU A 498 2.53 6.41 0.78
C GLU A 498 3.93 5.81 0.98
N PRO A 499 4.95 6.33 0.27
CA PRO A 499 4.89 7.42 -0.71
C PRO A 499 4.37 6.96 -2.09
N ARG A 500 3.52 7.78 -2.74
CA ARG A 500 3.00 7.50 -4.09
C ARG A 500 3.70 8.36 -5.14
N PRO A 501 4.01 7.82 -6.34
CA PRO A 501 4.60 8.63 -7.39
C PRO A 501 3.63 9.72 -7.88
N ALA A 502 4.07 10.98 -7.90
CA ALA A 502 3.30 12.12 -8.40
C ALA A 502 3.64 12.52 -9.85
N LEU A 503 4.66 11.87 -10.44
CA LEU A 503 5.17 12.14 -11.79
C LEU A 503 4.88 10.97 -12.73
N ASP A 504 4.59 11.26 -14.00
CA ASP A 504 4.57 10.22 -15.03
C ASP A 504 6.00 9.87 -15.47
N PHE A 505 6.26 8.58 -15.72
CA PHE A 505 7.57 8.11 -16.18
C PHE A 505 8.03 8.84 -17.46
N ILE A 506 7.08 9.21 -18.31
CA ILE A 506 7.36 9.92 -19.55
C ILE A 506 7.85 11.35 -19.34
N ASP A 507 7.52 11.96 -18.19
CA ASP A 507 7.79 13.36 -17.88
C ASP A 507 9.15 13.58 -17.20
N ILE A 508 9.94 12.51 -16.99
CA ILE A 508 11.28 12.63 -16.41
C ILE A 508 12.21 13.42 -17.33
N ASP A 509 12.56 14.65 -16.94
CA ASP A 509 13.48 15.51 -17.69
C ASP A 509 14.63 15.99 -16.79
N ILE A 510 15.85 15.52 -17.10
CA ILE A 510 17.09 15.87 -16.39
C ILE A 510 17.80 17.10 -16.98
N GLU A 511 17.35 17.60 -18.13
CA GLU A 511 17.84 18.84 -18.73
C GLU A 511 17.10 20.04 -18.12
N GLU A 512 15.77 19.95 -18.02
CA GLU A 512 14.95 20.99 -17.40
C GLU A 512 15.15 21.05 -15.88
N ASN A 513 15.25 19.89 -15.22
CA ASN A 513 15.34 19.78 -13.76
C ASN A 513 16.59 19.00 -13.30
N PRO A 514 17.81 19.55 -13.50
CA PRO A 514 19.06 18.83 -13.25
C PRO A 514 19.33 18.52 -11.78
N ASP A 515 18.71 19.26 -10.86
CA ASP A 515 18.84 19.04 -9.42
C ASP A 515 17.90 17.91 -8.91
N ASN A 516 16.99 17.42 -9.76
CA ASN A 516 15.95 16.45 -9.39
C ASN A 516 16.35 14.98 -9.62
N ILE A 517 17.58 14.71 -10.08
CA ILE A 517 18.03 13.36 -10.48
C ILE A 517 17.89 12.34 -9.33
N ASP A 518 18.17 12.73 -8.09
CA ASP A 518 18.02 11.83 -6.93
C ASP A 518 16.56 11.43 -6.69
N ASN A 519 15.62 12.34 -6.94
CA ASN A 519 14.19 12.05 -6.83
C ASN A 519 13.71 11.18 -7.99
N TYR A 520 14.19 11.42 -9.22
CA TYR A 520 13.91 10.54 -10.36
C TYR A 520 14.45 9.12 -10.14
N LEU A 521 15.61 8.96 -9.50
CA LEU A 521 16.11 7.64 -9.14
C LEU A 521 15.19 6.94 -8.14
N SER A 522 14.73 7.65 -7.10
CA SER A 522 13.78 7.11 -6.12
C SER A 522 12.43 6.74 -6.75
N TYR A 523 11.94 7.58 -7.67
CA TYR A 523 10.77 7.31 -8.48
C TYR A 523 10.93 6.01 -9.28
N ILE A 524 12.02 5.86 -10.02
CA ILE A 524 12.26 4.68 -10.87
C ILE A 524 12.35 3.40 -10.02
N GLU A 525 12.95 3.44 -8.82
CA GLU A 525 12.94 2.28 -7.92
C GLU A 525 11.52 1.88 -7.51
N THR A 526 10.69 2.87 -7.17
CA THR A 526 9.31 2.66 -6.74
C THR A 526 8.47 2.12 -7.90
N ALA A 527 8.57 2.75 -9.07
CA ALA A 527 7.87 2.35 -10.29
C ALA A 527 8.30 0.93 -10.72
N LYS A 528 9.60 0.63 -10.70
CA LYS A 528 10.11 -0.71 -11.01
C LYS A 528 9.56 -1.76 -10.04
N SER A 529 9.53 -1.48 -8.72
CA SER A 529 8.95 -2.41 -7.75
C SER A 529 7.50 -2.74 -8.08
N ARG A 530 6.69 -1.72 -8.42
CA ARG A 530 5.28 -1.91 -8.83
C ARG A 530 5.15 -2.79 -10.09
N VAL A 531 6.02 -2.60 -11.08
CA VAL A 531 6.03 -3.45 -12.30
C VAL A 531 6.45 -4.89 -11.97
N VAL A 532 7.43 -5.08 -11.08
CA VAL A 532 7.85 -6.41 -10.60
C VAL A 532 6.69 -7.12 -9.88
N ASP A 533 5.94 -6.42 -9.04
CA ASP A 533 4.77 -6.98 -8.35
C ASP A 533 3.68 -7.38 -9.35
N GLY A 534 3.42 -6.57 -10.37
CA GLY A 534 2.53 -6.90 -11.48
C GLY A 534 2.99 -8.13 -12.28
N ALA A 535 4.29 -8.25 -12.55
CA ALA A 535 4.86 -9.40 -13.25
C ALA A 535 4.74 -10.67 -12.40
N ALA A 536 4.97 -10.57 -11.09
CA ALA A 536 4.78 -11.67 -10.15
C ALA A 536 3.31 -12.14 -10.11
N PHE A 537 2.36 -11.20 -10.13
CA PHE A 537 0.94 -11.52 -10.23
C PHE A 537 0.62 -12.31 -11.51
N LEU A 538 1.05 -11.81 -12.68
CA LEU A 538 0.86 -12.50 -13.96
C LEU A 538 1.54 -13.87 -13.99
N GLY A 539 2.75 -14.01 -13.44
CA GLY A 539 3.46 -15.28 -13.33
C GLY A 539 2.70 -16.30 -12.47
N SER A 540 2.08 -15.86 -11.37
CA SER A 540 1.23 -16.72 -10.55
C SER A 540 -0.04 -17.17 -11.30
N LEU A 541 -0.62 -16.29 -12.12
CA LEU A 541 -1.78 -16.59 -12.96
C LEU A 541 -1.40 -17.59 -14.06
N GLN A 542 -0.26 -17.41 -14.71
CA GLN A 542 0.28 -18.35 -15.70
C GLN A 542 0.45 -19.75 -15.11
N GLN A 543 1.09 -19.88 -13.94
CA GLN A 543 1.24 -21.17 -13.25
C GLN A 543 -0.10 -21.85 -12.98
N ARG A 544 -1.12 -21.08 -12.58
CA ARG A 544 -2.48 -21.61 -12.35
C ARG A 544 -3.15 -22.09 -13.64
N LEU A 545 -3.00 -21.36 -14.74
CA LEU A 545 -3.53 -21.75 -16.05
C LEU A 545 -2.82 -23.01 -16.60
N ASP A 546 -1.52 -23.13 -16.39
CA ASP A 546 -0.74 -24.32 -16.79
C ASP A 546 -1.15 -25.57 -15.99
N MET A 547 -1.38 -25.41 -14.68
CA MET A 547 -1.94 -26.47 -13.84
C MET A 547 -3.32 -26.92 -14.35
N GLN A 548 -4.20 -25.97 -14.68
CA GLN A 548 -5.52 -26.31 -15.21
C GLN A 548 -5.44 -26.99 -16.57
N THR A 549 -4.57 -26.51 -17.46
CA THR A 549 -4.37 -27.10 -18.80
C THR A 549 -3.90 -28.55 -18.68
N SER A 550 -2.95 -28.81 -17.78
CA SER A 550 -2.44 -30.16 -17.49
C SER A 550 -3.52 -31.07 -16.90
N PHE A 551 -4.36 -30.54 -16.00
CA PHE A 551 -5.49 -31.26 -15.44
C PHE A 551 -6.52 -31.63 -16.52
N ASN A 552 -6.89 -30.69 -17.39
CA ASN A 552 -7.83 -30.93 -18.49
C ASN A 552 -7.29 -31.98 -19.47
N SER A 553 -6.01 -31.91 -19.84
CA SER A 553 -5.37 -32.92 -20.69
C SER A 553 -5.45 -34.31 -20.05
N THR A 554 -5.07 -34.41 -18.76
CA THR A 554 -5.12 -35.68 -18.02
C THR A 554 -6.55 -36.22 -17.90
N LEU A 555 -7.54 -35.34 -17.71
CA LEU A 555 -8.95 -35.71 -17.65
C LEU A 555 -9.44 -36.24 -19.00
N MET A 556 -9.09 -35.57 -20.10
CA MET A 556 -9.42 -36.03 -21.46
C MET A 556 -8.83 -37.42 -21.74
N ASP A 557 -7.55 -37.64 -21.45
CA ASP A 557 -6.87 -38.94 -21.66
C ASP A 557 -7.56 -40.08 -20.87
N ASN A 558 -7.95 -39.79 -19.62
CA ASN A 558 -8.63 -40.77 -18.77
C ASN A 558 -10.05 -41.08 -19.27
N ILE A 559 -10.80 -40.07 -19.73
CA ILE A 559 -12.13 -40.26 -20.31
C ILE A 559 -12.01 -41.03 -21.63
N GLU A 560 -11.05 -40.70 -22.49
CA GLU A 560 -10.81 -41.40 -23.75
C GLU A 560 -10.44 -42.87 -23.52
N SER A 561 -9.53 -43.15 -22.58
CA SER A 561 -9.22 -44.53 -22.17
C SER A 561 -10.43 -45.25 -21.57
N GLY A 562 -11.25 -44.55 -20.79
CA GLY A 562 -12.49 -45.08 -20.23
C GLY A 562 -13.51 -45.44 -21.32
N VAL A 563 -13.71 -44.55 -22.30
CA VAL A 563 -14.53 -44.79 -23.49
C VAL A 563 -13.99 -46.00 -24.25
N SER A 564 -12.69 -46.02 -24.53
CA SER A 564 -12.02 -47.12 -25.25
C SER A 564 -12.30 -48.47 -24.60
N ARG A 565 -12.14 -48.58 -23.27
CA ARG A 565 -12.45 -49.82 -22.53
C ARG A 565 -13.92 -50.25 -22.62
N LEU A 566 -14.85 -49.30 -22.73
CA LEU A 566 -16.28 -49.60 -22.81
C LEU A 566 -16.67 -50.09 -24.20
N VAL A 567 -16.20 -49.41 -25.25
CA VAL A 567 -16.74 -49.58 -26.61
C VAL A 567 -15.77 -50.16 -27.63
N ASP A 568 -14.47 -50.20 -27.39
CA ASP A 568 -13.50 -50.69 -28.37
C ASP A 568 -13.46 -52.22 -28.41
N THR A 569 -13.13 -52.74 -29.59
CA THR A 569 -12.90 -54.15 -29.87
C THR A 569 -11.44 -54.48 -29.68
N ASP A 570 -11.14 -55.57 -28.97
CA ASP A 570 -9.82 -56.22 -29.02
C ASP A 570 -9.61 -56.80 -30.42
N MET A 571 -8.72 -56.18 -31.19
CA MET A 571 -8.55 -56.49 -32.61
C MET A 571 -7.91 -57.85 -32.83
N GLU A 572 -7.05 -58.29 -31.91
CA GLU A 572 -6.43 -59.61 -31.91
C GLU A 572 -7.50 -60.69 -31.69
N GLU A 573 -8.34 -60.56 -30.66
CA GLU A 573 -9.42 -61.49 -30.38
C GLU A 573 -10.46 -61.50 -31.51
N ALA A 574 -10.89 -60.33 -31.96
CA ALA A 574 -11.91 -60.22 -33.00
C ALA A 574 -11.43 -60.73 -34.36
N SER A 575 -10.15 -60.52 -34.71
CA SER A 575 -9.56 -61.07 -35.94
C SER A 575 -9.42 -62.60 -35.89
N ALA A 576 -9.00 -63.14 -34.74
CA ALA A 576 -8.95 -64.58 -34.52
C ALA A 576 -10.36 -65.20 -34.61
N ARG A 577 -11.35 -64.55 -34.00
CA ARG A 577 -12.75 -64.96 -34.03
C ARG A 577 -13.35 -64.88 -35.44
N LEU A 578 -13.05 -63.81 -36.19
CA LEU A 578 -13.51 -63.67 -37.57
C LEU A 578 -12.99 -64.83 -38.44
N SER A 579 -11.70 -65.15 -38.31
CA SER A 579 -11.05 -66.27 -39.01
C SER A 579 -11.66 -67.62 -38.63
N ALA A 580 -12.00 -67.81 -37.36
CA ALA A 580 -12.68 -69.01 -36.88
C ALA A 580 -14.11 -69.12 -37.44
N ILE A 581 -14.88 -68.04 -37.46
CA ILE A 581 -16.24 -68.01 -38.04
C ILE A 581 -16.19 -68.23 -39.55
N GLN A 582 -15.19 -67.69 -40.25
CA GLN A 582 -14.97 -67.96 -41.68
C GLN A 582 -14.71 -69.44 -41.94
N THR A 583 -13.89 -70.08 -41.12
CA THR A 583 -13.66 -71.53 -41.18
C THR A 583 -14.96 -72.31 -40.89
N GLN A 584 -15.72 -71.91 -39.87
CA GLN A 584 -17.00 -72.54 -39.51
C GLN A 584 -18.05 -72.38 -40.61
N GLN A 585 -18.11 -71.22 -41.28
CA GLN A 585 -19.02 -70.98 -42.41
C GLN A 585 -18.68 -71.92 -43.57
N GLN A 586 -17.40 -72.08 -43.91
CA GLN A 586 -16.96 -73.03 -44.95
C GLN A 586 -17.38 -74.47 -44.59
N LEU A 587 -17.18 -74.90 -43.34
CA LEU A 587 -17.62 -76.21 -42.85
C LEU A 587 -19.15 -76.36 -42.84
N ALA A 588 -19.90 -75.31 -42.50
CA ALA A 588 -21.36 -75.33 -42.51
C ALA A 588 -21.93 -75.39 -43.94
N VAL A 589 -21.28 -74.73 -44.91
CA VAL A 589 -21.61 -74.87 -46.34
C VAL A 589 -21.34 -76.31 -46.80
N GLN A 590 -20.21 -76.91 -46.41
CA GLN A 590 -19.91 -78.31 -46.70
C GLN A 590 -20.92 -79.26 -46.03
N ALA A 591 -21.28 -79.02 -44.77
CA ALA A 591 -22.27 -79.82 -44.05
C ALA A 591 -23.67 -79.69 -44.66
N LEU A 592 -24.05 -78.51 -45.16
CA LEU A 592 -25.28 -78.29 -45.92
C LEU A 592 -25.27 -79.05 -47.25
N GLN A 593 -24.13 -79.05 -47.97
CA GLN A 593 -23.94 -79.85 -49.18
C GLN A 593 -24.05 -81.35 -48.91
N ILE A 594 -23.47 -81.84 -47.80
CA ILE A 594 -23.56 -83.24 -47.36
C ILE A 594 -24.99 -83.60 -46.91
N ALA A 595 -25.68 -82.70 -46.20
CA ALA A 595 -27.07 -82.91 -45.79
C ALA A 595 -28.05 -82.93 -46.98
N ASN A 596 -27.72 -82.20 -48.06
CA ASN A 596 -28.46 -82.25 -49.31
C ASN A 596 -28.14 -83.53 -50.10
N SER A 597 -26.87 -83.91 -50.25
CA SER A 597 -26.48 -85.12 -50.99
C SER A 597 -26.91 -86.43 -50.30
N SER A 598 -26.87 -86.49 -48.98
CA SER A 598 -27.39 -87.65 -48.22
C SER A 598 -28.89 -87.87 -48.39
N SER A 599 -29.67 -86.80 -48.56
CA SER A 599 -31.10 -86.90 -48.90
C SER A 599 -31.31 -87.35 -50.34
N GLU A 600 -30.44 -86.98 -51.29
CA GLU A 600 -30.45 -87.49 -52.67
C GLU A 600 -30.12 -88.99 -52.73
N THR A 601 -29.13 -89.46 -51.96
CA THR A 601 -28.79 -90.89 -51.87
C THR A 601 -29.93 -91.74 -51.29
N ILE A 602 -30.66 -91.21 -50.30
CA ILE A 602 -31.85 -91.87 -49.75
C ILE A 602 -32.99 -91.88 -50.79
N MET A 603 -33.19 -90.80 -51.54
CA MET A 603 -34.15 -90.76 -52.66
C MET A 603 -33.81 -91.77 -53.77
N GLN A 604 -32.52 -92.02 -54.03
CA GLN A 604 -32.09 -93.05 -54.98
C GLN A 604 -32.38 -94.47 -54.49
N LEU A 605 -32.28 -94.74 -53.18
CA LEU A 605 -32.59 -96.03 -52.56
C LEU A 605 -34.10 -96.36 -52.48
N PHE A 606 -34.98 -95.35 -52.51
CA PHE A 606 -36.44 -95.54 -52.59
C PHE A 606 -36.97 -95.58 -54.04
N ASN A 607 -36.15 -95.20 -55.02
CA ASN A 607 -36.45 -95.27 -56.46
C ASN A 607 -35.84 -96.51 -57.16
N SER A 608 -35.24 -97.42 -56.38
CA SER A 608 -34.86 -98.79 -56.77
C SER A 608 -35.78 -99.79 -56.08
#